data_AF-A0A1Q7MS35-F1
#
_entry.id   AF-A0A1Q7MS35-F1
#
_cell.length_a   1.000
_cell.length_b   1.000
_cell.length_c   1.000
_cell.angle_alpha   90.00
_cell.angle_beta   90.00
_cell.angle_gamma   90.00
#
_symmetry.space_group_name_H-M   'P 1'
#
loop_
_entity.id
_entity.type
_entity.pdbx_description
1 polymer ?
#
loop_
_entity_poly.entity_id
_entity_poly.type
_entity_poly.pdbx_seq_one_letter_code
_entity_poly.pdbx_strand_id
1 'polypeptide(L)'
;MKLNIRLVLLTVVGWALLFAGDGRTQPPPPTSECPASIGSIAECPNTGCGKDADSALNQAKNRPDIPSAAAVKHKTIASMRLIAQPTRWNTGQDRSSIRTPGKEGTPVELTGFLIRIKPGSAESCNCELTRRVDTDVHLVLTKETDDAEETSVTAEITPRIRANGHPDWLFKNVNDLEGDFIRVTGWLMLDTKHIRQSHLLPTETRFNKGLKRATNWEVHPVTKLEVCQKSVSACKAGQGWEEFSVP
;
A
#
# COMPACT_ATOMS: atom_id res chain seq x y z
N MET A 1 56.09 49.48 49.64
CA MET A 1 55.93 49.65 48.19
C MET A 1 55.59 48.30 47.59
N LYS A 2 54.50 48.21 46.80
CA LYS A 2 54.05 47.06 45.97
C LYS A 2 53.41 45.87 46.71
N LEU A 3 52.36 45.22 46.24
CA LEU A 3 51.33 45.51 45.22
C LEU A 3 50.24 44.45 45.45
N ASN A 4 48.99 44.85 45.69
CA ASN A 4 47.86 43.94 45.87
C ASN A 4 47.50 43.28 44.53
N ILE A 5 47.66 41.96 44.43
CA ILE A 5 47.19 41.18 43.27
C ILE A 5 45.73 40.80 43.51
N ARG A 6 44.82 41.47 42.80
CA ARG A 6 43.42 41.05 42.70
C ARG A 6 43.32 39.86 41.75
N LEU A 7 42.84 38.74 42.27
CA LEU A 7 42.50 37.55 41.50
C LEU A 7 41.21 37.84 40.70
N VAL A 8 41.32 37.98 39.38
CA VAL A 8 40.17 38.07 38.48
C VAL A 8 39.76 36.66 38.10
N LEU A 9 38.59 36.21 38.57
CA LEU A 9 37.96 34.99 38.05
C LEU A 9 37.42 35.27 36.64
N LEU A 10 38.05 34.67 35.63
CA LEU A 10 37.51 34.57 34.28
C LEU A 10 36.50 33.42 34.23
N THR A 11 35.21 33.75 34.22
CA THR A 11 34.14 32.80 33.92
C THR A 11 34.14 32.49 32.43
N VAL A 12 34.66 31.32 32.07
CA VAL A 12 34.53 30.75 30.71
C VAL A 12 33.09 30.24 30.57
N VAL A 13 32.22 31.02 29.95
CA VAL A 13 30.89 30.56 29.54
C VAL A 13 31.08 29.65 28.31
N GLY A 14 31.10 28.35 28.55
CA GLY A 14 31.09 27.34 27.48
C GLY A 14 29.77 27.43 26.72
N TRP A 15 29.83 27.94 25.48
CA TRP A 15 28.74 27.78 24.52
C TRP A 15 28.67 26.31 24.13
N ALA A 16 27.75 25.57 24.75
CA ALA A 16 27.31 24.29 24.24
C ALA A 16 26.55 24.55 22.93
N LEU A 17 27.23 24.38 21.80
CA LEU A 17 26.59 24.20 20.50
C LEU A 17 25.75 22.92 20.59
N LEU A 18 24.46 23.09 20.91
CA LEU A 18 23.45 22.08 20.67
C LEU A 18 23.37 21.89 19.16
N PHE A 19 24.07 20.89 18.65
CA PHE A 19 23.76 20.34 17.33
C PHE A 19 22.33 19.80 17.44
N ALA A 20 21.36 20.58 16.98
CA ALA A 20 20.06 20.04 16.60
C ALA A 20 20.36 18.99 15.53
N GLY A 21 20.32 17.71 15.92
CA GLY A 21 20.39 16.61 14.97
C GLY A 21 19.29 16.86 13.94
N ASP A 22 19.69 17.03 12.69
CA ASP A 22 18.79 17.18 11.55
C ASP A 22 17.85 15.98 11.61
N GLY A 23 16.59 16.20 12.00
CA GLY A 23 15.60 15.17 12.34
C GLY A 23 15.11 14.38 11.12
N ARG A 24 16.01 14.06 10.20
CA ARG A 24 15.76 13.15 9.09
C ARG A 24 15.71 11.76 9.68
N THR A 25 14.50 11.26 9.85
CA THR A 25 14.25 9.83 10.07
C THR A 25 15.02 9.05 9.01
N GLN A 26 15.98 8.23 9.42
CA GLN A 26 16.69 7.37 8.48
C GLN A 26 15.67 6.50 7.74
N PRO A 27 15.83 6.31 6.41
CA PRO A 27 14.96 5.42 5.66
C PRO A 27 14.95 4.02 6.27
N PRO A 28 13.80 3.33 6.28
CA PRO A 28 13.70 2.01 6.85
C PRO A 28 14.62 1.04 6.09
N PRO A 29 15.34 0.15 6.81
CA PRO A 29 16.22 -0.79 6.14
C PRO A 29 15.41 -1.74 5.25
N PRO A 30 15.99 -2.20 4.12
CA PRO A 30 15.44 -3.28 3.34
C PRO A 30 15.25 -4.54 4.20
N THR A 31 14.31 -5.40 3.80
CA THR A 31 14.09 -6.67 4.50
C THR A 31 15.23 -7.67 4.27
N SER A 32 15.42 -8.56 5.24
CA SER A 32 16.31 -9.73 5.12
C SER A 32 15.56 -10.92 4.52
N GLU A 33 16.31 -11.98 4.17
CA GLU A 33 15.76 -13.27 3.76
C GLU A 33 14.71 -13.79 4.77
N CYS A 34 13.72 -14.51 4.25
CA CYS A 34 12.66 -15.08 5.05
C CYS A 34 13.16 -16.23 5.93
N PRO A 35 12.88 -16.23 7.25
CA PRO A 35 13.13 -17.38 8.10
C PRO A 35 12.36 -18.61 7.59
N ALA A 36 13.02 -19.77 7.54
CA ALA A 36 12.40 -21.03 7.13
C ALA A 36 11.23 -21.47 8.05
N SER A 37 11.09 -20.85 9.22
CA SER A 37 10.02 -21.11 10.17
C SER A 37 8.68 -20.47 9.83
N ILE A 38 8.61 -19.55 8.86
CA ILE A 38 7.35 -18.90 8.47
C ILE A 38 6.56 -19.84 7.57
N GLY A 39 5.48 -20.43 8.10
CA GLY A 39 4.60 -21.35 7.36
C GLY A 39 3.24 -20.76 7.00
N SER A 40 2.89 -19.58 7.52
CA SER A 40 1.60 -18.93 7.31
C SER A 40 1.67 -17.41 7.44
N ILE A 41 0.67 -16.71 6.90
CA ILE A 41 0.59 -15.25 7.03
C ILE A 41 0.55 -14.78 8.50
N ALA A 42 0.02 -15.59 9.42
CA ALA A 42 -0.04 -15.26 10.84
C ALA A 42 1.36 -15.10 11.47
N GLU A 43 2.35 -15.83 10.95
CA GLU A 43 3.75 -15.80 11.40
C GLU A 43 4.58 -14.77 10.63
N CYS A 44 4.06 -14.26 9.52
CA CYS A 44 4.73 -13.25 8.71
C CYS A 44 4.68 -11.88 9.44
N PRO A 45 5.82 -11.20 9.68
CA PRO A 45 5.81 -9.85 10.24
C PRO A 45 5.11 -8.85 9.30
N ASN A 46 4.59 -7.74 9.84
CA ASN A 46 3.92 -6.72 9.02
C ASN A 46 4.87 -6.02 8.02
N THR A 47 6.18 -5.99 8.32
CA THR A 47 7.23 -5.56 7.39
C THR A 47 7.53 -6.57 6.30
N GLY A 48 6.95 -7.77 6.35
CA GLY A 48 7.32 -8.87 5.49
C GLY A 48 8.76 -9.34 5.70
N CYS A 49 9.21 -10.20 4.82
CA CYS A 49 10.60 -10.62 4.65
C CYS A 49 10.87 -10.90 3.16
N GLY A 50 12.10 -11.23 2.82
CA GLY A 50 12.55 -11.42 1.44
C GLY A 50 13.77 -10.56 1.20
N LYS A 51 14.76 -11.10 0.49
CA LYS A 51 16.04 -10.43 0.33
C LYS A 51 15.88 -9.08 -0.38
N ASP A 52 16.39 -8.02 0.24
CA ASP A 52 16.42 -6.66 -0.32
C ASP A 52 15.04 -6.13 -0.73
N ALA A 53 13.98 -6.41 0.04
CA ALA A 53 12.65 -5.88 -0.25
C ALA A 53 12.32 -4.61 0.54
N ASP A 54 11.31 -3.87 0.07
CA ASP A 54 10.88 -2.61 0.68
C ASP A 54 9.95 -2.86 1.88
N SER A 55 10.52 -2.79 3.10
CA SER A 55 9.80 -3.04 4.35
C SER A 55 8.66 -2.04 4.59
N ALA A 56 8.78 -0.80 4.12
CA ALA A 56 7.75 0.22 4.27
C ALA A 56 6.59 0.04 3.30
N LEU A 57 6.87 -0.42 2.08
CA LEU A 57 5.83 -0.87 1.15
C LEU A 57 5.09 -2.08 1.73
N ASN A 58 5.82 -3.07 2.25
CA ASN A 58 5.22 -4.25 2.87
C ASN A 58 4.32 -3.86 4.05
N GLN A 59 4.74 -2.92 4.91
CA GLN A 59 3.88 -2.40 5.99
C GLN A 59 2.60 -1.75 5.45
N ALA A 60 2.68 -0.97 4.37
CA ALA A 60 1.51 -0.34 3.75
C ALA A 60 0.54 -1.39 3.17
N LYS A 61 1.07 -2.43 2.50
CA LYS A 61 0.30 -3.58 2.00
C LYS A 61 -0.36 -4.37 3.15
N ASN A 62 0.35 -4.55 4.25
CA ASN A 62 -0.05 -5.39 5.39
C ASN A 62 -0.91 -4.71 6.46
N ARG A 63 -1.36 -3.49 6.25
CA ARG A 63 -2.17 -2.80 7.26
C ARG A 63 -3.52 -3.52 7.47
N PRO A 64 -3.96 -3.77 8.72
CA PRO A 64 -5.23 -4.47 8.98
C PRO A 64 -6.38 -3.52 9.35
N ASP A 65 -6.10 -2.23 9.52
CA ASP A 65 -7.06 -1.26 10.05
C ASP A 65 -8.14 -0.88 9.02
N ILE A 66 -9.35 -0.66 9.52
CA ILE A 66 -10.53 -0.34 8.71
C ILE A 66 -10.71 1.19 8.69
N PRO A 67 -10.86 1.83 7.52
CA PRO A 67 -11.08 3.27 7.46
C PRO A 67 -12.38 3.69 8.16
N SER A 68 -12.33 4.81 8.87
CA SER A 68 -13.55 5.47 9.34
C SER A 68 -14.38 5.98 8.16
N ALA A 69 -15.68 5.68 8.14
CA ALA A 69 -16.58 6.07 7.06
C ALA A 69 -16.57 7.59 6.78
N ALA A 70 -16.41 8.42 7.82
CA ALA A 70 -16.36 9.89 7.67
C ALA A 70 -15.09 10.40 6.95
N ALA A 71 -14.04 9.59 6.89
CA ALA A 71 -12.78 9.95 6.24
C ALA A 71 -12.71 9.51 4.77
N VAL A 72 -13.57 8.58 4.35
CA VAL A 72 -13.58 7.98 3.02
C VAL A 72 -13.81 9.03 1.94
N LYS A 73 -12.96 9.02 0.92
CA LYS A 73 -13.06 9.88 -0.26
C LYS A 73 -13.50 9.07 -1.47
N HIS A 74 -14.59 9.48 -2.12
CA HIS A 74 -15.03 8.86 -3.36
C HIS A 74 -14.04 9.12 -4.49
N LYS A 75 -13.73 8.08 -5.25
CA LYS A 75 -12.83 8.08 -6.41
C LYS A 75 -13.49 7.37 -7.59
N THR A 76 -13.13 7.82 -8.78
CA THR A 76 -13.46 7.16 -10.04
C THR A 76 -12.17 6.63 -10.65
N ILE A 77 -12.27 5.70 -11.61
CA ILE A 77 -11.12 5.24 -12.39
C ILE A 77 -10.36 6.43 -12.99
N ALA A 78 -11.08 7.41 -13.53
CA ALA A 78 -10.48 8.62 -14.09
C ALA A 78 -9.74 9.46 -13.02
N SER A 79 -10.32 9.66 -11.83
CA SER A 79 -9.68 10.48 -10.80
C SER A 79 -8.50 9.78 -10.12
N MET A 80 -8.50 8.44 -10.05
CA MET A 80 -7.34 7.64 -9.61
C MET A 80 -6.15 7.77 -10.57
N ARG A 81 -6.41 7.75 -11.87
CA ARG A 81 -5.38 7.89 -12.92
C ARG A 81 -4.68 9.25 -12.91
N LEU A 82 -5.33 10.27 -12.39
CA LEU A 82 -4.79 11.63 -12.30
C LEU A 82 -3.92 11.86 -11.05
N ILE A 83 -3.84 10.88 -10.13
CA ILE A 83 -3.00 11.02 -8.93
C ILE A 83 -1.53 10.92 -9.34
N ALA A 84 -0.79 12.02 -9.14
CA ALA A 84 0.62 12.06 -9.47
C ALA A 84 1.43 11.02 -8.66
N GLN A 85 2.26 10.25 -9.36
CA GLN A 85 3.23 9.32 -8.79
C GLN A 85 4.66 9.74 -9.17
N PRO A 86 5.67 9.44 -8.33
CA PRO A 86 7.06 9.69 -8.68
C PRO A 86 7.48 8.86 -9.91
N THR A 87 8.42 9.39 -10.69
CA THR A 87 8.99 8.68 -11.85
C THR A 87 10.05 7.66 -11.44
N ARG A 88 10.57 7.78 -10.22
CA ARG A 88 11.58 6.90 -9.62
C ARG A 88 11.25 6.57 -8.18
N TRP A 89 11.55 5.34 -7.79
CA TRP A 89 11.50 4.90 -6.40
C TRP A 89 12.57 3.85 -6.17
N ASN A 90 13.39 4.02 -5.13
CA ASN A 90 14.40 3.02 -4.77
C ASN A 90 13.91 2.18 -3.59
N THR A 91 14.38 0.93 -3.52
CA THR A 91 14.06 0.03 -2.42
C THR A 91 14.49 0.64 -1.09
N GLY A 92 13.59 0.60 -0.10
CA GLY A 92 13.84 1.16 1.23
C GLY A 92 13.77 2.69 1.29
N GLN A 93 13.36 3.36 0.21
CA GLN A 93 13.17 4.81 0.24
C GLN A 93 12.05 5.21 1.21
N ASP A 94 12.25 6.32 1.92
CA ASP A 94 11.25 6.87 2.82
C ASP A 94 9.96 7.31 2.10
N ARG A 95 8.81 6.96 2.70
CA ARG A 95 7.47 7.16 2.14
C ARG A 95 6.82 8.49 2.52
N SER A 96 7.46 9.34 3.32
CA SER A 96 6.85 10.60 3.80
C SER A 96 6.39 11.52 2.66
N SER A 97 7.17 11.60 1.57
CA SER A 97 6.87 12.44 0.40
C SER A 97 5.59 12.07 -0.35
N ILE A 98 5.10 10.83 -0.20
CA ILE A 98 3.86 10.35 -0.82
C ILE A 98 2.70 10.22 0.17
N ARG A 99 2.94 10.44 1.46
CA ARG A 99 1.93 10.47 2.54
C ARG A 99 1.38 11.88 2.75
N THR A 100 0.95 12.51 1.67
CA THR A 100 0.27 13.82 1.68
C THR A 100 -1.24 13.65 1.53
N PRO A 101 -2.07 14.64 1.92
CA PRO A 101 -3.51 14.56 1.76
C PRO A 101 -3.93 14.15 0.33
N GLY A 102 -4.80 13.15 0.21
CA GLY A 102 -5.27 12.64 -1.08
C GLY A 102 -4.32 11.66 -1.78
N LYS A 103 -3.22 11.26 -1.14
CA LYS A 103 -2.26 10.25 -1.58
C LYS A 103 -2.18 9.08 -0.60
N GLU A 104 -1.00 8.50 -0.39
CA GLU A 104 -0.83 7.28 0.39
C GLU A 104 -1.43 7.39 1.79
N GLY A 105 -2.19 6.38 2.17
CA GLY A 105 -2.90 6.31 3.44
C GLY A 105 -4.22 7.07 3.45
N THR A 106 -4.66 7.66 2.34
CA THR A 106 -6.01 8.26 2.25
C THR A 106 -7.06 7.15 2.14
N PRO A 107 -8.09 7.13 3.00
CA PRO A 107 -9.28 6.30 2.82
C PRO A 107 -9.99 6.62 1.50
N VAL A 108 -10.22 5.61 0.67
CA VAL A 108 -10.90 5.80 -0.63
C VAL A 108 -11.98 4.76 -0.84
N GLU A 109 -13.02 5.19 -1.54
CA GLU A 109 -14.04 4.32 -2.13
C GLU A 109 -13.93 4.45 -3.65
N LEU A 110 -13.71 3.34 -4.35
CA LEU A 110 -13.57 3.28 -5.80
C LEU A 110 -14.70 2.44 -6.39
N THR A 111 -15.34 2.96 -7.43
CA THR A 111 -16.32 2.22 -8.25
C THR A 111 -15.77 1.96 -9.65
N GLY A 112 -16.10 0.80 -10.22
CA GLY A 112 -15.68 0.39 -11.55
C GLY A 112 -16.24 -0.99 -11.92
N PHE A 113 -16.12 -1.36 -13.19
CA PHE A 113 -16.40 -2.73 -13.62
C PHE A 113 -15.19 -3.60 -13.34
N LEU A 114 -15.43 -4.79 -12.81
CA LEU A 114 -14.40 -5.77 -12.52
C LEU A 114 -14.14 -6.63 -13.76
N ILE A 115 -13.17 -6.26 -14.59
CA ILE A 115 -12.95 -6.95 -15.88
C ILE A 115 -12.11 -8.23 -15.77
N ARG A 116 -11.34 -8.34 -14.68
CA ARG A 116 -10.49 -9.48 -14.36
C ARG A 116 -10.29 -9.60 -12.87
N ILE A 117 -10.19 -10.84 -12.40
CA ILE A 117 -9.74 -11.19 -11.07
C ILE A 117 -8.55 -12.12 -11.21
N LYS A 118 -7.47 -11.84 -10.50
CA LYS A 118 -6.24 -12.63 -10.58
C LYS A 118 -5.86 -13.13 -9.21
N PRO A 119 -5.46 -14.40 -9.08
CA PRO A 119 -4.93 -14.86 -7.82
C PRO A 119 -3.51 -14.31 -7.68
N GLY A 120 -3.20 -13.80 -6.50
CA GLY A 120 -1.90 -13.27 -6.16
C GLY A 120 -0.79 -14.33 -6.12
N SER A 121 0.41 -13.90 -5.74
CA SER A 121 1.60 -14.76 -5.76
C SER A 121 2.53 -14.47 -4.57
N ALA A 122 3.63 -15.20 -4.49
CA ALA A 122 4.66 -14.95 -3.49
C ALA A 122 5.27 -13.54 -3.65
N GLU A 123 5.26 -12.79 -2.56
CA GLU A 123 5.78 -11.44 -2.45
C GLU A 123 6.50 -11.26 -1.10
N SER A 124 7.28 -10.20 -0.97
CA SER A 124 7.91 -9.91 0.32
C SER A 124 6.90 -9.60 1.42
N CYS A 125 5.78 -8.96 1.08
CA CYS A 125 4.74 -8.58 2.03
C CYS A 125 4.05 -9.78 2.67
N ASN A 126 3.97 -10.93 1.96
CA ASN A 126 3.42 -12.17 2.48
C ASN A 126 4.51 -13.21 2.77
N CYS A 127 5.76 -12.77 2.95
CA CYS A 127 6.88 -13.63 3.33
C CYS A 127 7.16 -14.77 2.33
N GLU A 128 6.99 -14.49 1.04
CA GLU A 128 7.20 -15.42 -0.08
C GLU A 128 6.31 -16.67 -0.04
N LEU A 129 5.25 -16.64 0.77
CA LEU A 129 4.26 -17.73 0.85
C LEU A 129 3.48 -17.84 -0.46
N THR A 130 3.21 -19.06 -0.89
CA THR A 130 2.61 -19.36 -2.21
C THR A 130 1.19 -19.92 -2.13
N ARG A 131 0.72 -20.31 -0.93
CA ARG A 131 -0.64 -20.85 -0.78
C ARG A 131 -1.66 -19.74 -1.02
N ARG A 132 -2.77 -20.05 -1.68
CA ARG A 132 -3.82 -19.07 -2.03
C ARG A 132 -4.41 -18.32 -0.83
N VAL A 133 -4.41 -18.93 0.35
CA VAL A 133 -4.86 -18.30 1.60
C VAL A 133 -3.88 -17.24 2.10
N ASP A 134 -2.59 -17.37 1.76
CA ASP A 134 -1.50 -16.47 2.15
C ASP A 134 -1.15 -15.45 1.06
N THR A 135 -1.75 -15.51 -0.12
CA THR A 135 -1.54 -14.54 -1.21
C THR A 135 -2.72 -13.59 -1.36
N ASP A 136 -2.47 -12.38 -1.82
CA ASP A 136 -3.45 -11.41 -2.29
C ASP A 136 -4.42 -11.96 -3.36
N VAL A 137 -5.53 -11.24 -3.55
CA VAL A 137 -6.45 -11.38 -4.70
C VAL A 137 -6.53 -10.04 -5.38
N HIS A 138 -6.15 -9.99 -6.65
CA HIS A 138 -6.12 -8.77 -7.45
C HIS A 138 -7.46 -8.58 -8.15
N LEU A 139 -8.05 -7.41 -7.95
CA LEU A 139 -9.25 -6.93 -8.62
C LEU A 139 -8.82 -5.90 -9.66
N VAL A 140 -9.14 -6.13 -10.93
CA VAL A 140 -8.81 -5.23 -12.04
C VAL A 140 -10.06 -4.45 -12.41
N LEU A 141 -10.10 -3.16 -12.03
CA LEU A 141 -11.26 -2.31 -12.25
C LEU A 141 -11.05 -1.35 -13.42
N THR A 142 -12.02 -1.24 -14.31
CA THR A 142 -12.06 -0.29 -15.43
C THR A 142 -13.36 0.52 -15.45
N LYS A 143 -13.47 1.45 -16.40
CA LYS A 143 -14.64 2.31 -16.52
C LYS A 143 -15.81 1.58 -17.18
N GLU A 144 -15.51 0.74 -18.17
CA GLU A 144 -16.46 -0.11 -18.92
C GLU A 144 -15.94 -1.57 -18.95
N THR A 145 -16.82 -2.55 -19.23
CA THR A 145 -16.48 -3.99 -19.19
C THR A 145 -15.57 -4.47 -20.32
N ASP A 146 -15.51 -3.74 -21.44
CA ASP A 146 -14.70 -4.04 -22.62
C ASP A 146 -13.39 -3.22 -22.68
N ASP A 147 -13.13 -2.39 -21.67
CA ASP A 147 -11.89 -1.65 -21.53
C ASP A 147 -10.69 -2.60 -21.40
N ALA A 148 -9.55 -2.18 -21.96
CA ALA A 148 -8.28 -2.90 -21.82
C ALA A 148 -7.73 -2.79 -20.39
N GLU A 149 -7.05 -3.84 -19.92
CA GLU A 149 -6.42 -3.90 -18.60
C GLU A 149 -5.42 -2.75 -18.37
N GLU A 150 -4.75 -2.29 -19.42
CA GLU A 150 -3.83 -1.15 -19.38
C GLU A 150 -4.51 0.18 -18.94
N THR A 151 -5.84 0.25 -18.98
CA THR A 151 -6.62 1.42 -18.52
C THR A 151 -7.09 1.31 -17.06
N SER A 152 -6.83 0.16 -16.42
CA SER A 152 -7.39 -0.21 -15.13
C SER A 152 -6.72 0.47 -13.93
N VAL A 153 -7.42 0.37 -12.79
CA VAL A 153 -6.90 0.60 -11.44
C VAL A 153 -7.01 -0.72 -10.68
N THR A 154 -5.94 -1.13 -10.00
CA THR A 154 -5.93 -2.35 -9.19
C THR A 154 -6.46 -2.08 -7.78
N ALA A 155 -7.26 -3.00 -7.26
CA ALA A 155 -7.58 -3.09 -5.85
C ALA A 155 -7.21 -4.50 -5.35
N GLU A 156 -6.76 -4.65 -4.11
CA GLU A 156 -6.27 -5.94 -3.63
C GLU A 156 -6.87 -6.34 -2.29
N ILE A 157 -7.39 -7.56 -2.23
CA ILE A 157 -7.81 -8.20 -0.99
C ILE A 157 -6.60 -8.94 -0.43
N THR A 158 -6.18 -8.56 0.78
CA THR A 158 -4.99 -9.15 1.40
C THR A 158 -5.34 -10.27 2.37
N PRO A 159 -4.41 -11.22 2.60
CA PRO A 159 -4.58 -12.26 3.61
C PRO A 159 -4.88 -11.73 5.02
N ARG A 160 -4.34 -10.55 5.38
CA ARG A 160 -4.57 -9.95 6.70
C ARG A 160 -5.98 -9.39 6.85
N ILE A 161 -6.57 -8.83 5.79
CA ILE A 161 -7.99 -8.46 5.81
C ILE A 161 -8.87 -9.70 5.89
N ARG A 162 -8.53 -10.78 5.18
CA ARG A 162 -9.27 -12.04 5.32
C ARG A 162 -9.25 -12.60 6.74
N ALA A 163 -8.08 -12.56 7.38
CA ALA A 163 -7.94 -12.93 8.79
C ALA A 163 -8.69 -11.96 9.74
N ASN A 164 -8.98 -10.74 9.30
CA ASN A 164 -9.68 -9.70 10.06
C ASN A 164 -11.16 -9.59 9.66
N GLY A 165 -11.89 -10.70 9.66
CA GLY A 165 -13.34 -10.72 9.51
C GLY A 165 -13.88 -10.98 8.10
N HIS A 166 -13.02 -11.24 7.12
CA HIS A 166 -13.43 -11.56 5.74
C HIS A 166 -12.84 -12.89 5.22
N PRO A 167 -12.97 -14.01 5.97
CA PRO A 167 -12.29 -15.27 5.65
C PRO A 167 -12.66 -15.81 4.26
N ASP A 168 -13.85 -15.46 3.78
CA ASP A 168 -14.40 -15.96 2.53
C ASP A 168 -14.04 -15.12 1.29
N TRP A 169 -13.28 -14.04 1.42
CA TRP A 169 -12.82 -13.24 0.27
C TRP A 169 -11.62 -13.88 -0.45
N LEU A 170 -11.69 -15.19 -0.67
CA LEU A 170 -10.71 -15.98 -1.39
C LEU A 170 -10.93 -15.86 -2.90
N PHE A 171 -9.86 -16.02 -3.68
CA PHE A 171 -9.94 -16.00 -5.16
C PHE A 171 -11.10 -16.86 -5.69
N LYS A 172 -11.23 -18.10 -5.21
CA LYS A 172 -12.26 -19.06 -5.61
C LYS A 172 -13.71 -18.66 -5.29
N ASN A 173 -13.91 -17.63 -4.48
CA ASN A 173 -15.22 -17.17 -4.06
C ASN A 173 -15.57 -15.84 -4.74
N VAL A 174 -14.56 -15.00 -5.03
CA VAL A 174 -14.77 -13.71 -5.70
C VAL A 174 -14.65 -13.80 -7.22
N ASN A 175 -14.02 -14.85 -7.78
CA ASN A 175 -13.74 -14.96 -9.22
C ASN A 175 -15.00 -14.87 -10.11
N ASP A 176 -16.17 -15.21 -9.58
CA ASP A 176 -17.43 -15.16 -10.31
C ASP A 176 -18.00 -13.73 -10.44
N LEU A 177 -17.37 -12.73 -9.79
CA LEU A 177 -17.73 -11.31 -9.91
C LEU A 177 -17.16 -10.64 -11.17
N GLU A 178 -16.44 -11.36 -12.04
CA GLU A 178 -15.97 -10.78 -13.30
C GLU A 178 -17.15 -10.31 -14.17
N GLY A 179 -17.11 -9.05 -14.61
CA GLY A 179 -18.18 -8.37 -15.33
C GLY A 179 -19.07 -7.49 -14.44
N ASP A 180 -19.06 -7.70 -13.12
CA ASP A 180 -19.90 -6.93 -12.21
C ASP A 180 -19.40 -5.49 -12.03
N PHE A 181 -20.36 -4.60 -11.78
CA PHE A 181 -20.06 -3.25 -11.32
C PHE A 181 -19.92 -3.26 -9.80
N ILE A 182 -18.71 -2.99 -9.31
CA ILE A 182 -18.39 -3.12 -7.89
C ILE A 182 -18.02 -1.77 -7.27
N ARG A 183 -18.04 -1.74 -5.94
CA ARG A 183 -17.54 -0.66 -5.10
C ARG A 183 -16.61 -1.25 -4.06
N VAL A 184 -15.38 -0.77 -4.04
CA VAL A 184 -14.36 -1.17 -3.06
C VAL A 184 -14.00 0.00 -2.18
N THR A 185 -13.99 -0.21 -0.86
CA THR A 185 -13.44 0.74 0.11
C THR A 185 -12.14 0.19 0.66
N GLY A 186 -11.17 1.06 0.86
CA GLY A 186 -9.89 0.69 1.46
C GLY A 186 -8.94 1.87 1.55
N TRP A 187 -7.65 1.57 1.45
CA TRP A 187 -6.60 2.56 1.57
C TRP A 187 -5.95 2.83 0.23
N LEU A 188 -5.76 4.10 -0.10
CA LEU A 188 -4.95 4.50 -1.24
C LEU A 188 -3.48 4.19 -0.92
N MET A 189 -2.84 3.38 -1.77
CA MET A 189 -1.45 2.93 -1.59
C MET A 189 -0.73 3.01 -2.93
N LEU A 190 0.53 3.44 -2.93
CA LEU A 190 1.34 3.46 -4.14
C LEU A 190 2.23 2.21 -4.19
N ASP A 191 1.98 1.30 -5.13
CA ASP A 191 2.87 0.15 -5.29
C ASP A 191 4.16 0.58 -6.00
N THR A 192 5.14 0.92 -5.17
CA THR A 192 6.42 1.43 -5.58
C THR A 192 7.33 0.36 -6.21
N LYS A 193 7.01 -0.94 -6.03
CA LYS A 193 7.70 -2.07 -6.70
C LYS A 193 7.51 -2.06 -8.22
N HIS A 194 6.53 -1.28 -8.69
CA HIS A 194 6.24 -1.10 -10.11
C HIS A 194 6.67 0.27 -10.65
N ILE A 195 7.49 1.01 -9.88
CA ILE A 195 8.14 2.25 -10.32
C ILE A 195 9.61 1.98 -10.58
N ARG A 196 10.13 2.48 -11.71
CA ARG A 196 11.52 2.28 -12.12
C ARG A 196 12.49 2.80 -11.04
N GLN A 197 13.48 2.00 -10.65
CA GLN A 197 14.52 2.48 -9.72
C GLN A 197 15.57 3.33 -10.43
N SER A 198 16.29 4.16 -9.69
CA SER A 198 17.47 4.88 -10.20
C SER A 198 18.76 4.08 -10.00
N HIS A 199 18.81 3.21 -9.00
CA HIS A 199 19.91 2.28 -8.72
C HIS A 199 19.37 1.01 -8.04
N LEU A 200 20.18 -0.05 -8.06
CA LEU A 200 19.92 -1.28 -7.32
C LEU A 200 20.71 -1.26 -6.01
N LEU A 201 20.21 -1.94 -4.99
CA LEU A 201 21.03 -2.30 -3.82
C LEU A 201 22.14 -3.29 -4.24
N PRO A 202 23.27 -3.40 -3.50
CA PRO A 202 24.41 -4.23 -3.90
C PRO A 202 24.06 -5.69 -4.20
N THR A 203 23.04 -6.22 -3.52
CA THR A 203 22.59 -7.62 -3.62
C THR A 203 21.29 -7.78 -4.40
N GLU A 204 20.69 -6.68 -4.85
CA GLU A 204 19.50 -6.70 -5.69
C GLU A 204 19.88 -7.03 -7.14
N THR A 205 19.17 -7.98 -7.74
CA THR A 205 19.56 -8.56 -9.03
C THR A 205 18.74 -8.06 -10.21
N ARG A 206 17.64 -7.32 -9.96
CA ARG A 206 16.67 -6.92 -10.99
C ARG A 206 16.05 -5.58 -10.65
N PHE A 207 15.84 -4.76 -11.68
CA PHE A 207 15.01 -3.56 -11.57
C PHE A 207 13.52 -3.90 -11.48
N ASN A 208 12.78 -3.03 -10.80
CA ASN A 208 11.33 -2.96 -10.80
C ASN A 208 10.75 -3.02 -12.22
N LYS A 209 9.67 -3.79 -12.37
CA LYS A 209 8.94 -3.98 -13.64
C LYS A 209 7.62 -3.23 -13.60
N GLY A 210 7.28 -2.56 -14.69
CA GLY A 210 5.95 -1.97 -14.86
C GLY A 210 4.87 -3.04 -15.01
N LEU A 211 3.63 -2.67 -14.68
CA LEU A 211 2.44 -3.50 -14.85
C LEU A 211 1.54 -2.98 -15.97
N LYS A 212 0.62 -3.84 -16.41
CA LYS A 212 -0.45 -3.49 -17.33
C LYS A 212 -1.59 -2.82 -16.56
N ARG A 213 -1.44 -1.53 -16.24
CA ARG A 213 -2.47 -0.73 -15.57
C ARG A 213 -2.19 0.75 -15.77
N ALA A 214 -3.20 1.59 -15.59
CA ALA A 214 -3.06 3.01 -15.89
C ALA A 214 -2.30 3.79 -14.82
N THR A 215 -2.18 3.25 -13.61
CA THR A 215 -1.55 3.88 -12.46
C THR A 215 -1.00 2.84 -11.50
N ASN A 216 0.05 3.16 -10.76
CA ASN A 216 0.55 2.33 -9.65
C ASN A 216 -0.15 2.63 -8.32
N TRP A 217 -1.07 3.60 -8.30
CA TRP A 217 -1.95 3.82 -7.16
C TRP A 217 -3.04 2.75 -7.13
N GLU A 218 -3.20 2.13 -5.97
CA GLU A 218 -4.12 1.02 -5.73
C GLU A 218 -5.07 1.34 -4.58
N VAL A 219 -6.19 0.62 -4.52
CA VAL A 219 -6.93 0.44 -3.27
C VAL A 219 -6.37 -0.82 -2.59
N HIS A 220 -5.44 -0.63 -1.67
CA HIS A 220 -4.71 -1.72 -1.03
C HIS A 220 -4.43 -1.40 0.44
N PRO A 221 -4.93 -2.22 1.38
CA PRO A 221 -5.87 -3.31 1.15
C PRO A 221 -7.29 -2.79 0.95
N VAL A 222 -8.12 -3.59 0.28
CA VAL A 222 -9.58 -3.48 0.29
C VAL A 222 -10.10 -3.95 1.64
N THR A 223 -10.95 -3.15 2.28
CA THR A 223 -11.59 -3.44 3.58
C THR A 223 -13.12 -3.50 3.50
N LYS A 224 -13.71 -3.13 2.35
CA LYS A 224 -15.13 -3.34 2.04
C LYS A 224 -15.26 -3.65 0.55
N LEU A 225 -16.04 -4.67 0.21
CA LEU A 225 -16.37 -5.03 -1.17
C LEU A 225 -17.90 -5.09 -1.30
N GLU A 226 -18.44 -4.31 -2.21
CA GLU A 226 -19.88 -4.27 -2.49
C GLU A 226 -20.14 -4.48 -3.98
N VAL A 227 -21.22 -5.21 -4.29
CA VAL A 227 -21.65 -5.54 -5.65
C VAL A 227 -22.94 -4.77 -5.96
N CYS A 228 -23.05 -4.26 -7.18
CA CYS A 228 -24.25 -3.57 -7.65
C CYS A 228 -25.34 -4.58 -8.04
N GLN A 229 -26.46 -4.58 -7.31
CA GLN A 229 -27.61 -5.46 -7.54
C GLN A 229 -28.71 -4.82 -8.41
N LYS A 230 -28.44 -3.64 -8.96
CA LYS A 230 -29.37 -2.87 -9.80
C LYS A 230 -28.68 -2.44 -11.08
N SER A 231 -29.32 -1.56 -11.85
CA SER A 231 -28.62 -0.88 -12.95
C SER A 231 -27.42 -0.07 -12.44
N VAL A 232 -26.37 0.00 -13.25
CA VAL A 232 -25.17 0.82 -12.99
C VAL A 232 -25.55 2.28 -12.69
N SER A 233 -26.54 2.83 -13.39
CA SER A 233 -27.03 4.19 -13.13
C SER A 233 -27.63 4.35 -11.72
N ALA A 234 -28.35 3.35 -11.22
CA ALA A 234 -28.90 3.36 -9.86
C ALA A 234 -27.79 3.26 -8.81
N CYS A 235 -26.79 2.40 -9.03
CA CYS A 235 -25.64 2.26 -8.14
C CYS A 235 -24.75 3.51 -8.11
N LYS A 236 -24.56 4.17 -9.27
CA LYS A 236 -23.92 5.50 -9.35
C LYS A 236 -24.71 6.57 -8.59
N ALA A 237 -26.03 6.42 -8.44
CA ALA A 237 -26.89 7.25 -7.60
C ALA A 237 -26.95 6.78 -6.12
N GLY A 238 -26.10 5.81 -5.72
CA GLY A 238 -25.98 5.34 -4.34
C GLY A 238 -26.98 4.24 -3.95
N GLN A 239 -27.69 3.63 -4.89
CA GLN A 239 -28.73 2.64 -4.61
C GLN A 239 -28.34 1.23 -5.06
N GLY A 240 -28.72 0.20 -4.29
CA GLY A 240 -28.57 -1.19 -4.71
C GLY A 240 -27.18 -1.79 -4.50
N TRP A 241 -26.35 -1.17 -3.66
CA TRP A 241 -25.10 -1.77 -3.18
C TRP A 241 -25.40 -2.81 -2.11
N GLU A 242 -24.88 -4.01 -2.30
CA GLU A 242 -24.90 -5.09 -1.31
C GLU A 242 -23.47 -5.52 -0.99
N GLU A 243 -23.16 -5.71 0.29
CA GLU A 243 -21.85 -6.17 0.70
C GLU A 243 -21.63 -7.62 0.26
N PHE A 244 -20.48 -7.89 -0.35
CA PHE A 244 -20.16 -9.21 -0.84
C PHE A 244 -20.05 -10.20 0.32
N SER A 245 -20.90 -11.22 0.25
CA SER A 245 -20.88 -12.39 1.12
C SER A 245 -20.96 -13.64 0.24
N VAL A 246 -20.40 -14.74 0.72
CA VAL A 246 -20.53 -16.01 0.02
C VAL A 246 -21.92 -16.58 0.30
N PRO A 247 -22.68 -17.00 -0.74
CA PRO A 247 -23.99 -17.62 -0.58
C PRO A 247 -24.00 -18.87 0.31
#